data_AF-A0A3C0SZ00-F1
#
_entry.id   AF-A0A3C0SZ00-F1
#
_cell.length_a   1.000
_cell.length_b   1.000
_cell.length_c   1.000
_cell.angle_alpha   90.00
_cell.angle_beta   90.00
_cell.angle_gamma   90.00
#
_symmetry.space_group_name_H-M   'P 1'
#
loop_
_entity.id
_entity.type
_entity.pdbx_description
1 polymer ?
#
loop_
_entity_poly.entity_id
_entity_poly.type
_entity_poly.pdbx_seq_one_letter_code
_entity_poly.pdbx_strand_id
1 'polypeptide(L)'
;MKILEKGLGEIFTDPDPDKAREFFQKKSRRMEKKLLPLRDAVDSFVADGDYLVIGGFGTNRVPVAACHEILRQKKKNLGFAGHTSTHDMQILSAGEVYDRIDIAYIVGLEARGLSGCSRRYIQSEKVKLCEDTNYGVALRIKAAAMGLSFIPMRTSLGTDT
;
A
#
# COMPACT_ATOMS: atom_id res chain seq x y z
N MET A 1 13.49 16.28 14.33
CA MET A 1 12.88 15.42 15.37
C MET A 1 13.98 14.57 16.00
N LYS A 2 14.09 14.54 17.34
CA LYS A 2 15.01 13.61 18.03
C LYS A 2 14.30 12.26 18.16
N ILE A 3 14.84 11.21 17.53
CA ILE A 3 14.31 9.85 17.66
C ILE A 3 14.78 9.30 19.00
N LEU A 4 13.84 8.88 19.85
CA LEU A 4 14.14 8.28 21.15
C LEU A 4 14.33 6.77 21.03
N GLU A 5 13.47 6.14 20.24
CA GLU A 5 13.45 4.71 19.97
C GLU A 5 12.76 4.46 18.62
N LYS A 6 13.11 3.39 17.92
CA LYS A 6 12.54 3.02 16.62
C LYS A 6 12.38 1.51 16.54
N GLY A 7 11.27 1.04 15.97
CA GLY A 7 11.08 -0.37 15.64
C GLY A 7 12.02 -0.86 14.53
N LEU A 8 12.08 -2.18 14.36
CA LEU A 8 12.95 -2.85 13.38
C LEU A 8 12.44 -2.69 11.94
N GLY A 9 11.12 -2.59 11.75
CA GLY A 9 10.48 -2.44 10.45
C GLY A 9 10.91 -1.17 9.71
N GLU A 10 11.21 -1.30 8.41
CA GLU A 10 11.45 -0.16 7.53
C GLU A 10 10.13 0.57 7.24
N ILE A 11 10.12 1.89 7.39
CA ILE A 11 8.97 2.71 7.01
C ILE A 11 9.12 3.09 5.54
N PHE A 12 8.21 2.62 4.69
CA PHE A 12 8.32 2.78 3.23
C PHE A 12 7.74 4.08 2.64
N THR A 13 7.17 4.95 3.48
CA THR A 13 6.62 6.24 3.08
C THR A 13 6.78 7.27 4.19
N ASP A 14 6.95 8.56 3.86
CA ASP A 14 7.19 9.60 4.85
C ASP A 14 5.94 9.83 5.72
N PRO A 15 5.97 9.56 7.05
CA PRO A 15 4.82 9.70 7.91
C PRO A 15 4.62 11.14 8.43
N ASP A 16 5.47 12.09 8.04
CA ASP A 16 5.43 13.46 8.54
C ASP A 16 4.18 14.22 8.04
N PRO A 17 3.24 14.58 8.94
CA PRO A 17 2.01 15.25 8.54
C PRO A 17 2.24 16.68 8.04
N ASP A 18 3.33 17.35 8.44
CA ASP A 18 3.61 18.71 7.99
C ASP A 18 4.09 18.72 6.54
N LYS A 19 4.96 17.77 6.17
CA LYS A 19 5.32 17.57 4.75
C LYS A 19 4.12 17.20 3.88
N ALA A 20 3.22 16.37 4.41
CA ALA A 20 1.96 16.04 3.72
C ALA A 20 1.10 17.30 3.50
N ARG A 21 0.97 18.16 4.52
CA ARG A 21 0.26 19.44 4.41
C ARG A 21 0.90 20.37 3.38
N GLU A 22 2.22 20.52 3.39
CA GLU A 22 2.96 21.32 2.40
C GLU A 22 2.72 20.83 0.97
N PHE A 23 2.71 19.51 0.76
CA PHE A 23 2.40 18.91 -0.53
C PHE A 23 0.95 19.22 -0.96
N PHE A 24 -0.04 18.98 -0.09
CA PHE A 24 -1.45 19.21 -0.41
C PHE A 24 -1.80 20.69 -0.57
N GLN A 25 -1.07 21.60 0.09
CA GLN A 25 -1.28 23.04 -0.04
C GLN A 25 -1.13 23.52 -1.49
N LYS A 26 -0.22 22.88 -2.25
CA LYS A 26 0.07 23.19 -3.66
C LYS A 26 -0.95 22.63 -4.65
N LYS A 27 -1.84 21.71 -4.24
CA LYS A 27 -2.85 21.13 -5.15
C LYS A 27 -3.91 22.18 -5.52
N SER A 28 -4.28 22.17 -6.80
CA SER A 28 -5.42 22.95 -7.31
C SER A 28 -6.71 22.55 -6.58
N ARG A 29 -7.46 23.56 -6.11
CA ARG A 29 -8.80 23.41 -5.51
C ARG A 29 -9.92 23.68 -6.52
N ARG A 30 -9.59 23.87 -7.80
CA ARG A 30 -10.57 24.14 -8.84
C ARG A 30 -11.44 22.90 -9.07
N MET A 31 -12.74 23.15 -9.28
CA MET A 31 -13.69 22.11 -9.66
C MET A 31 -13.61 21.89 -11.17
N GLU A 32 -12.90 20.85 -11.56
CA GLU A 32 -12.71 20.47 -12.96
C GLU A 32 -13.29 19.06 -13.20
N LYS A 33 -13.60 18.73 -14.46
CA LYS A 33 -14.10 17.40 -14.84
C LYS A 33 -12.97 16.38 -14.65
N LYS A 34 -13.16 15.41 -13.74
CA LYS A 34 -12.18 14.36 -13.41
C LYS A 34 -12.46 13.01 -14.07
N LEU A 35 -13.39 12.96 -15.02
CA LEU A 35 -13.69 11.74 -15.75
C LEU A 35 -12.69 11.57 -16.88
N LEU A 36 -11.92 10.47 -16.83
CA LEU A 36 -10.92 10.10 -17.82
C LEU A 36 -10.88 8.57 -18.01
N PRO A 37 -10.41 8.08 -19.16
CA PRO A 37 -10.16 6.65 -19.38
C PRO A 37 -9.21 6.06 -18.33
N LEU A 38 -9.41 4.79 -17.98
CA LEU A 38 -8.59 4.11 -16.96
C LEU A 38 -7.10 4.11 -17.30
N ARG A 39 -6.75 3.90 -18.57
CA ARG A 39 -5.37 3.97 -19.06
C ARG A 39 -4.73 5.31 -18.70
N ASP A 40 -5.41 6.41 -19.05
CA ASP A 40 -4.92 7.76 -18.83
C ASP A 40 -4.83 8.09 -17.32
N ALA A 41 -5.75 7.54 -16.51
CA ALA A 41 -5.70 7.68 -15.06
C ALA A 41 -4.48 7.00 -14.45
N VAL A 42 -4.17 5.76 -14.84
CA VAL A 42 -2.99 5.06 -14.33
C VAL A 42 -1.70 5.72 -14.84
N ASP A 43 -1.68 6.16 -16.09
CA ASP A 43 -0.51 6.83 -16.67
C ASP A 43 -0.19 8.14 -15.94
N SER A 44 -1.22 8.94 -15.66
CA SER A 44 -1.08 10.27 -15.07
C SER A 44 -0.84 10.26 -13.55
N PHE A 45 -1.35 9.25 -12.83
CA PHE A 45 -1.44 9.28 -11.36
C PHE A 45 -0.77 8.10 -10.65
N VAL A 46 -0.15 7.19 -11.39
CA VAL A 46 0.68 6.13 -10.81
C VAL A 46 2.08 6.24 -11.43
N ALA A 47 3.04 6.67 -10.63
CA ALA A 47 4.45 6.73 -11.00
C ALA A 47 5.22 5.55 -10.42
N ASP A 48 6.34 5.20 -11.04
CA ASP A 48 7.29 4.27 -10.44
C ASP A 48 7.78 4.84 -9.11
N GLY A 49 7.90 3.98 -8.10
CA GLY A 49 8.27 4.44 -6.75
C GLY A 49 7.11 4.83 -5.85
N ASP A 50 5.89 5.03 -6.37
CA ASP A 50 4.74 5.44 -5.55
C ASP A 50 4.40 4.40 -4.46
N TYR A 51 3.88 4.88 -3.34
CA TYR A 51 3.33 4.03 -2.28
C TYR A 51 1.84 3.83 -2.51
N LEU A 52 1.48 2.65 -3.02
CA LEU A 52 0.15 2.27 -3.45
C LEU A 52 -0.66 1.69 -2.28
N VAL A 53 -1.87 2.22 -2.08
CA VAL A 53 -2.90 1.65 -1.20
C VAL A 53 -4.11 1.30 -2.06
N ILE A 54 -4.58 0.06 -1.98
CA ILE A 54 -5.74 -0.41 -2.74
C ILE A 54 -6.95 -0.51 -1.81
N GLY A 55 -8.07 0.08 -2.25
CA GLY A 55 -9.35 -0.05 -1.55
C GLY A 55 -10.07 -1.37 -1.88
N GLY A 56 -11.20 -1.60 -1.21
CA GLY A 56 -11.91 -2.88 -1.25
C GLY A 56 -11.55 -3.74 -0.04
N PHE A 57 -11.97 -5.01 -0.06
CA PHE A 57 -11.64 -5.96 1.01
C PHE A 57 -11.59 -7.38 0.45
N GLY A 58 -10.43 -8.04 0.59
CA GLY A 58 -10.24 -9.38 0.05
C GLY A 58 -10.49 -9.42 -1.46
N THR A 59 -11.59 -10.02 -1.89
CA THR A 59 -11.99 -10.05 -3.32
C THR A 59 -13.16 -9.12 -3.66
N ASN A 60 -13.68 -8.40 -2.67
CA ASN A 60 -14.85 -7.55 -2.80
C ASN A 60 -14.47 -6.12 -3.17
N ARG A 61 -15.01 -5.63 -4.28
CA ARG A 61 -14.83 -4.25 -4.78
C ARG A 61 -13.37 -3.81 -4.93
N VAL A 62 -12.47 -4.77 -5.14
CA VAL A 62 -11.08 -4.50 -5.50
C VAL A 62 -11.04 -3.92 -6.93
N PRO A 63 -10.25 -2.85 -7.19
CA PRO A 63 -10.14 -2.24 -8.51
C PRO A 63 -9.29 -3.07 -9.48
N VAL A 64 -9.71 -4.31 -9.75
CA VAL A 64 -9.00 -5.31 -10.58
C VAL A 64 -8.58 -4.74 -11.94
N ALA A 65 -9.45 -3.96 -12.58
CA ALA A 65 -9.14 -3.32 -13.86
C ALA A 65 -7.91 -2.40 -13.76
N ALA A 66 -7.79 -1.61 -12.68
CA ALA A 66 -6.67 -0.71 -12.44
C ALA A 66 -5.39 -1.50 -12.13
N CYS A 67 -5.47 -2.58 -11.33
CA CYS A 67 -4.33 -3.46 -11.08
C CYS A 67 -3.76 -4.04 -12.39
N HIS A 68 -4.63 -4.52 -13.28
CA HIS A 68 -4.18 -5.00 -14.59
C HIS A 68 -3.63 -3.89 -15.48
N GLU A 69 -4.11 -2.66 -15.36
CA GLU A 69 -3.59 -1.53 -16.15
C GLU A 69 -2.19 -1.11 -15.66
N ILE A 70 -1.96 -1.10 -14.35
CA ILE A 70 -0.62 -0.90 -13.74
C ILE A 70 0.37 -1.91 -14.33
N LEU A 71 -0.05 -3.18 -14.42
CA LEU A 71 0.74 -4.25 -15.05
C LEU A 71 1.01 -3.98 -16.54
N ARG A 72 -0.03 -3.63 -17.31
CA ARG A 72 0.10 -3.34 -18.76
C ARG A 72 1.05 -2.19 -19.04
N GLN A 73 1.02 -1.16 -18.20
CA GLN A 73 1.92 -0.01 -18.30
C GLN A 73 3.31 -0.27 -17.70
N LYS A 74 3.55 -1.47 -17.16
CA LYS A 74 4.82 -1.91 -16.59
C LYS A 74 5.35 -0.97 -15.51
N LYS A 75 4.47 -0.43 -14.66
CA LYS A 75 4.90 0.33 -13.48
C LYS A 75 5.77 -0.55 -12.58
N LYS A 76 6.78 0.03 -11.93
CA LYS A 76 7.79 -0.69 -11.15
C LYS A 76 8.16 0.04 -9.87
N ASN A 77 8.85 -0.71 -9.00
CA ASN A 77 9.43 -0.22 -7.75
C ASN A 77 8.39 0.44 -6.83
N LEU A 78 7.12 0.00 -6.93
CA LEU A 78 6.07 0.52 -6.07
C LEU A 78 6.29 0.06 -4.63
N GLY A 79 5.93 0.92 -3.68
CA GLY A 79 5.62 0.48 -2.33
C GLY A 79 4.16 0.03 -2.28
N PHE A 80 3.84 -0.99 -1.50
CA PHE A 80 2.48 -1.49 -1.43
C PHE A 80 1.99 -1.65 0.01
N ALA A 81 0.81 -1.12 0.32
CA ALA A 81 0.13 -1.39 1.57
C ALA A 81 -0.72 -2.66 1.43
N GLY A 82 -0.20 -3.79 1.92
CA GLY A 82 -0.89 -5.09 1.97
C GLY A 82 -1.96 -5.17 3.08
N HIS A 83 -2.80 -4.13 3.19
CA HIS A 83 -3.89 -4.04 4.17
C HIS A 83 -5.09 -4.85 3.69
N THR A 84 -5.18 -6.10 4.16
CA THR A 84 -6.19 -7.07 3.70
C THR A 84 -6.24 -7.20 2.17
N SER A 85 -5.06 -7.16 1.53
CA SER A 85 -4.91 -7.34 0.09
C SER A 85 -4.87 -8.82 -0.24
N THR A 86 -5.64 -9.26 -1.22
CA THR A 86 -5.65 -10.69 -1.60
C THR A 86 -5.58 -10.83 -3.10
N HIS A 87 -6.69 -10.62 -3.81
CA HIS A 87 -6.73 -10.79 -5.26
C HIS A 87 -5.96 -9.69 -6.02
N ASP A 88 -6.00 -8.45 -5.52
CA ASP A 88 -5.13 -7.37 -5.97
C ASP A 88 -3.65 -7.73 -5.83
N MET A 89 -3.24 -8.23 -4.66
CA MET A 89 -1.85 -8.64 -4.44
C MET A 89 -1.46 -9.73 -5.44
N GLN A 90 -2.31 -10.72 -5.68
CA GLN A 90 -2.03 -11.76 -6.68
C GLN A 90 -1.75 -11.18 -8.07
N ILE A 91 -2.55 -10.21 -8.51
CA ILE A 91 -2.34 -9.54 -9.80
C ILE A 91 -1.03 -8.75 -9.79
N LEU A 92 -0.79 -7.94 -8.75
CA LEU A 92 0.41 -7.11 -8.64
C LEU A 92 1.69 -7.96 -8.53
N SER A 93 1.66 -9.08 -7.79
CA SER A 93 2.78 -10.01 -7.67
C SER A 93 3.09 -10.68 -9.01
N ALA A 94 2.07 -11.04 -9.81
CA ALA A 94 2.28 -11.62 -11.13
C ALA A 94 3.01 -10.66 -12.08
N GLY A 95 2.84 -9.36 -11.87
CA GLY A 95 3.56 -8.32 -12.59
C GLY A 95 4.91 -7.92 -12.01
N GLU A 96 5.28 -8.43 -10.83
CA GLU A 96 6.45 -7.98 -10.03
C GLU A 96 6.58 -6.44 -10.05
N VAL A 97 5.49 -5.73 -9.73
CA VAL A 97 5.43 -4.25 -9.86
C VAL A 97 5.84 -3.49 -8.60
N TYR A 98 5.94 -4.16 -7.45
CA TYR A 98 6.31 -3.56 -6.17
C TYR A 98 7.57 -4.22 -5.60
N ASP A 99 8.46 -3.45 -4.98
CA ASP A 99 9.72 -3.93 -4.40
C ASP A 99 9.74 -3.87 -2.86
N ARG A 100 8.70 -3.29 -2.26
CA ARG A 100 8.53 -3.18 -0.82
C ARG A 100 7.05 -3.23 -0.44
N ILE A 101 6.73 -3.88 0.66
CA ILE A 101 5.34 -4.10 1.07
C ILE A 101 5.20 -4.07 2.60
N ASP A 102 4.23 -3.30 3.08
CA ASP A 102 3.70 -3.44 4.44
C ASP A 102 2.72 -4.61 4.47
N ILE A 103 3.00 -5.63 5.27
CA ILE A 103 2.29 -6.91 5.27
C ILE A 103 1.37 -6.98 6.47
N ALA A 104 0.08 -7.17 6.23
CA ALA A 104 -0.86 -7.54 7.29
C ALA A 104 -1.56 -8.87 7.00
N TYR A 105 -2.26 -8.96 5.86
CA TYR A 105 -2.85 -10.21 5.37
C TYR A 105 -2.83 -10.15 3.86
N ILE A 106 -1.91 -10.94 3.25
CA ILE A 106 -1.53 -10.74 1.85
C ILE A 106 -1.64 -12.01 0.97
N VAL A 107 -1.37 -13.21 1.53
CA VAL A 107 -1.28 -14.45 0.73
C VAL A 107 -2.62 -15.20 0.63
N GLY A 108 -3.46 -15.07 1.64
CA GLY A 108 -4.74 -15.79 1.71
C GLY A 108 -5.74 -15.26 0.69
N LEU A 109 -6.44 -16.14 -0.02
CA LEU A 109 -7.53 -15.83 -0.94
C LEU A 109 -8.88 -16.27 -0.37
N GLU A 110 -8.99 -16.24 0.96
CA GLU A 110 -10.14 -16.73 1.73
C GLU A 110 -10.50 -18.17 1.32
N ALA A 111 -11.75 -18.42 0.93
CA ALA A 111 -12.25 -19.73 0.51
C ALA A 111 -11.51 -20.33 -0.71
N ARG A 112 -10.67 -19.55 -1.42
CA ARG A 112 -9.91 -20.02 -2.59
C ARG A 112 -8.50 -20.53 -2.26
N GLY A 113 -8.12 -20.57 -0.98
CA GLY A 113 -6.83 -21.06 -0.53
C GLY A 113 -5.73 -20.00 -0.56
N LEU A 114 -4.54 -20.35 -1.04
CA LEU A 114 -3.36 -19.47 -1.01
C LEU A 114 -2.95 -19.04 -2.42
N SER A 115 -2.55 -17.77 -2.57
CA SER A 115 -1.94 -17.25 -3.79
C SER A 115 -0.52 -17.82 -3.95
N GLY A 116 -0.38 -18.88 -4.75
CA GLY A 116 0.93 -19.47 -5.06
C GLY A 116 1.87 -18.50 -5.78
N CYS A 117 1.33 -17.59 -6.59
CA CYS A 117 2.12 -16.55 -7.28
C CYS A 117 2.69 -15.53 -6.28
N SER A 118 1.84 -14.99 -5.41
CA SER A 118 2.28 -14.03 -4.39
C SER A 118 3.28 -14.65 -3.42
N ARG A 119 3.02 -15.90 -2.98
CA ARG A 119 3.95 -16.63 -2.12
C ARG A 119 5.33 -16.78 -2.76
N ARG A 120 5.41 -17.20 -4.03
CA ARG A 120 6.69 -17.31 -4.74
C ARG A 120 7.42 -15.97 -4.85
N TYR A 121 6.70 -14.88 -5.11
CA TYR A 121 7.33 -13.57 -5.26
C TYR A 121 7.91 -13.07 -3.92
N ILE A 122 7.15 -13.19 -2.83
CA ILE A 122 7.63 -12.84 -1.49
C ILE A 122 8.82 -13.72 -1.07
N GLN A 123 8.76 -15.03 -1.33
CA GLN A 123 9.84 -15.97 -1.04
C GLN A 123 11.07 -15.82 -1.96
N SER A 124 10.99 -15.01 -3.01
CA SER A 124 12.12 -14.77 -3.91
C SER A 124 13.14 -13.77 -3.37
N GLU A 125 12.86 -13.17 -2.20
CA GLU A 125 13.70 -12.15 -1.54
C GLU A 125 13.89 -10.86 -2.36
N LYS A 126 13.21 -10.72 -3.50
CA LYS A 126 13.18 -9.49 -4.31
C LYS A 126 12.39 -8.35 -3.67
N VAL A 127 11.62 -8.63 -2.61
CA VAL A 127 10.68 -7.70 -1.99
C VAL A 127 11.07 -7.46 -0.55
N LYS A 128 11.24 -6.19 -0.16
CA LYS A 128 11.40 -5.81 1.24
C LYS A 128 10.08 -5.90 1.98
N LEU A 129 10.10 -6.47 3.17
CA LEU A 129 8.91 -6.75 3.96
C LEU A 129 8.94 -5.93 5.25
N CYS A 130 7.83 -5.28 5.60
CA CYS A 130 7.57 -4.78 6.94
C CYS A 130 6.27 -5.39 7.41
N GLU A 131 6.28 -6.24 8.43
CA GLU A 131 5.06 -6.84 8.95
C GLU A 131 4.39 -5.91 9.96
N ASP A 132 3.07 -5.84 9.93
CA ASP A 132 2.25 -5.19 10.95
C ASP A 132 0.89 -5.93 11.03
N THR A 133 0.19 -5.81 12.15
CA THR A 133 -1.18 -6.29 12.25
C THR A 133 -2.10 -5.53 11.29
N ASN A 134 -3.21 -6.15 10.84
CA ASN A 134 -4.22 -5.41 10.04
C ASN A 134 -4.70 -4.14 10.77
N TYR A 135 -4.84 -4.20 12.09
CA TYR A 135 -5.23 -3.05 12.89
C TYR A 135 -4.14 -1.95 12.91
N GLY A 136 -2.87 -2.31 13.04
CA GLY A 136 -1.75 -1.36 12.99
C GLY A 136 -1.68 -0.62 11.65
N VAL A 137 -1.79 -1.33 10.53
CA VAL A 137 -1.85 -0.71 9.19
C VAL A 137 -3.10 0.17 9.05
N ALA A 138 -4.27 -0.28 9.55
CA ALA A 138 -5.48 0.54 9.55
C ALA A 138 -5.30 1.85 10.33
N LEU A 139 -4.65 1.79 11.50
CA LEU A 139 -4.35 2.98 12.30
C LEU A 139 -3.35 3.91 11.62
N ARG A 140 -2.35 3.38 10.90
CA ARG A 140 -1.42 4.19 10.08
C ARG A 140 -2.17 4.96 8.99
N ILE A 141 -3.05 4.28 8.25
CA ILE A 141 -3.91 4.91 7.23
C ILE A 141 -4.84 5.95 7.87
N LYS A 142 -5.42 5.64 9.04
CA LYS A 142 -6.28 6.56 9.79
C LYS A 142 -5.53 7.80 10.25
N ALA A 143 -4.31 7.65 10.77
CA ALA A 143 -3.45 8.77 11.18
C ALA A 143 -3.17 9.69 10.00
N ALA A 144 -2.79 9.13 8.85
CA ALA A 144 -2.56 9.89 7.61
C ALA A 144 -3.84 10.66 7.17
N ALA A 145 -5.01 10.01 7.20
CA ALA A 145 -6.27 10.65 6.85
C ALA A 145 -6.67 11.78 7.82
N MET A 146 -6.27 11.70 9.09
CA MET A 146 -6.49 12.74 10.10
C MET A 146 -5.41 13.83 10.09
N GLY A 147 -4.31 13.65 9.35
CA GLY A 147 -3.15 14.54 9.40
C GLY A 147 -2.43 14.51 10.75
N LEU A 148 -2.35 13.32 11.37
CA LEU A 148 -1.64 13.08 12.64
C LEU A 148 -0.37 12.27 12.38
N SER A 149 0.68 12.52 13.17
CA SER A 149 1.94 11.77 13.09
C SER A 149 1.80 10.32 13.56
N PHE A 150 0.85 10.03 14.47
CA PHE A 150 0.59 8.68 14.97
C PHE A 150 -0.80 8.60 15.63
N ILE A 151 -1.29 7.37 15.83
CA ILE A 151 -2.43 7.06 16.70
C ILE A 151 -1.97 6.01 17.73
N PRO A 152 -2.23 6.19 19.03
CA PRO A 152 -1.86 5.20 20.03
C PRO A 152 -2.66 3.90 19.85
N MET A 153 -1.98 2.76 20.00
CA MET A 153 -2.60 1.44 20.05
C MET A 153 -2.15 0.68 21.30
N ARG A 154 -3.01 -0.18 21.84
CA ARG A 154 -2.72 -1.04 23.01
C ARG A 154 -2.78 -2.52 22.64
N THR A 155 -2.20 -2.84 21.49
CA THR A 155 -2.10 -4.18 20.90
C THR A 155 -0.67 -4.34 20.35
N SER A 156 -0.29 -5.57 20.00
CA SER A 156 1.02 -5.89 19.37
C SER A 156 2.27 -5.71 20.25
N LEU A 157 2.18 -5.11 21.44
CA LEU A 157 3.33 -5.08 22.34
C LEU A 157 3.68 -6.51 22.79
N GLY A 158 4.95 -6.90 22.60
CA GLY A 158 5.45 -8.24 22.92
C GLY A 158 5.32 -9.26 21.77
N THR A 159 4.94 -8.82 20.57
CA THR A 159 5.04 -9.63 19.34
C THR A 159 6.37 -9.37 18.62
N ASP A 160 6.71 -10.27 17.69
CA ASP A 160 7.83 -10.06 16.75
C ASP A 160 7.47 -9.12 15.60
N THR A 161 6.18 -8.84 15.43
CA THR A 161 5.63 -7.80 14.55
C THR A 161 5.90 -6.41 15.12
#